data_AF-A0A959IHV4-F1
#
_entry.id   AF-A0A959IHV4-F1
#
_cell.length_a   1.000
_cell.length_b   1.000
_cell.length_c   1.000
_cell.angle_alpha   90.00
_cell.angle_beta   90.00
_cell.angle_gamma   90.00
#
_symmetry.space_group_name_H-M   'P 1'
#
loop_
_entity.id
_entity.type
_entity.pdbx_description
1 polymer ?
#
loop_
_entity_poly.entity_id
_entity_poly.type
_entity_poly.pdbx_seq_one_letter_code
_entity_poly.pdbx_strand_id
1 'polypeptide(L)'
;MKIYITLRYWAVLLIILFLTGCNRSLVLWNQATENFNQATSLETTNRFTSRLQVSGAATPPAEAVPDVDKLFGIAPENTGQTAEELYKKADQQITEALDTPLPLQKEGKLANARFLKALVAWKTGQAEAARANAALALEEFKNQEEPSPRDEALARAIPGLVALDEVYAATQPMIQQLKDKAADAPNMSETDAKALFTQARDLYDDVINTSNLNSLAGAKADFEAAMMKAGNQKEVITYLQLCEMAGLKNQFDLWSGLDNFAKRAGLKADNPDIRSWLDTEEERYLENKDRALDQLKEVVEGGTSNPAYLYWDRIL
;
A
#
# COMPACT_ATOMS: atom_id res chain seq x y z
N MET A 1 44.33 -37.96 -32.86
CA MET A 1 42.88 -37.98 -33.18
C MET A 1 41.94 -38.04 -31.97
N LYS A 2 42.37 -38.48 -30.77
CA LYS A 2 41.51 -38.49 -29.55
C LYS A 2 41.25 -37.11 -28.90
N ILE A 3 42.13 -36.12 -29.10
CA ILE A 3 42.04 -34.79 -28.46
C ILE A 3 40.94 -33.88 -29.08
N TYR A 4 40.61 -34.07 -30.36
CA TYR A 4 39.55 -33.29 -31.03
C TYR A 4 38.13 -33.68 -30.60
N ILE A 5 37.96 -34.90 -30.08
CA ILE A 5 36.65 -35.42 -29.67
C ILE A 5 36.28 -34.84 -28.29
N THR A 6 37.24 -34.76 -27.36
CA THR A 6 37.01 -34.17 -26.03
C THR A 6 36.70 -32.67 -26.10
N LEU A 7 37.39 -31.91 -26.97
CA LEU A 7 37.14 -30.46 -27.11
C LEU A 7 35.72 -30.14 -27.62
N ARG A 8 35.16 -30.98 -28.50
CA ARG A 8 33.78 -30.83 -29.02
C ARG A 8 32.73 -31.11 -27.95
N TYR A 9 32.94 -32.09 -27.09
CA TYR A 9 32.01 -32.35 -25.98
C TYR A 9 32.01 -31.24 -24.95
N TRP A 10 33.17 -30.67 -24.61
CA TRP A 10 33.25 -29.51 -23.72
C TRP A 10 32.58 -28.26 -24.30
N ALA A 11 32.74 -28.00 -25.61
CA ALA A 11 32.08 -26.89 -26.28
C ALA A 11 30.54 -27.06 -26.30
N VAL A 12 30.04 -28.27 -26.57
CA VAL A 12 28.60 -28.55 -26.56
C VAL A 12 28.03 -28.49 -25.14
N LEU A 13 28.75 -28.98 -24.12
CA LEU A 13 28.33 -28.90 -22.72
C LEU A 13 28.27 -27.44 -22.23
N LEU A 14 29.24 -26.61 -22.62
CA LEU A 14 29.24 -25.16 -22.37
C LEU A 14 28.04 -24.48 -23.04
N ILE A 15 27.76 -24.78 -24.30
CA ILE A 15 26.62 -24.20 -25.03
C ILE A 15 25.28 -24.61 -24.38
N ILE A 16 25.13 -25.86 -23.95
CA ILE A 16 23.92 -26.33 -23.26
C ILE A 16 23.76 -25.65 -21.89
N LEU A 17 24.85 -25.45 -21.14
CA LEU A 17 24.82 -24.71 -19.88
C LEU A 17 24.49 -23.22 -20.07
N PHE A 18 24.93 -22.60 -21.19
CA PHE A 18 24.58 -21.21 -21.52
C PHE A 18 23.12 -21.03 -21.95
N LEU A 19 22.54 -22.02 -22.64
CA LEU A 19 21.16 -21.96 -23.13
C LEU A 19 20.12 -22.23 -22.03
N THR A 20 20.43 -23.08 -21.04
CA THR A 20 19.51 -23.34 -19.91
C THR A 20 19.50 -22.20 -18.89
N GLY A 21 20.61 -21.49 -18.73
CA GLY A 21 20.71 -20.32 -17.84
C GLY A 21 19.87 -19.12 -18.30
N CYS A 22 19.71 -18.90 -19.60
CA CYS A 22 18.96 -17.75 -20.12
C CYS A 22 17.45 -17.86 -19.88
N ASN A 23 16.88 -19.07 -19.81
CA ASN A 23 15.44 -19.21 -19.61
C ASN A 23 15.05 -19.33 -18.13
N ARG A 24 15.97 -19.70 -17.23
CA ARG A 24 15.64 -19.92 -15.82
C ARG A 24 15.15 -18.66 -15.12
N SER A 25 15.80 -17.51 -15.30
CA SER A 25 15.41 -16.25 -14.64
C SER A 25 14.01 -15.79 -15.06
N LEU A 26 13.65 -15.95 -16.35
CA LEU A 26 12.32 -15.63 -16.85
C LEU A 26 11.25 -16.57 -16.29
N VAL A 27 11.53 -17.88 -16.23
CA VAL A 27 10.63 -18.87 -15.62
C VAL A 27 10.39 -18.54 -14.14
N LEU A 28 11.44 -18.25 -13.39
CA LEU A 28 11.33 -17.89 -11.98
C LEU A 28 10.56 -16.58 -11.76
N TRP A 29 10.79 -15.56 -12.61
CA TRP A 29 10.02 -14.32 -12.57
C TRP A 29 8.53 -14.55 -12.85
N ASN A 30 8.19 -15.37 -13.84
CA ASN A 30 6.79 -15.74 -14.13
C ASN A 30 6.15 -16.46 -12.93
N GLN A 31 6.83 -17.46 -12.37
CA GLN A 31 6.33 -18.18 -11.20
C GLN A 31 6.17 -17.28 -9.98
N ALA A 32 7.10 -16.33 -9.78
CA ALA A 32 7.00 -15.34 -8.71
C ALA A 32 5.77 -14.45 -8.88
N THR A 33 5.49 -14.03 -10.12
CA THR A 33 4.30 -13.23 -10.45
C THR A 33 3.02 -14.00 -10.18
N GLU A 34 2.95 -15.27 -10.61
CA GLU A 34 1.80 -16.14 -10.35
C GLU A 34 1.55 -16.34 -8.86
N ASN A 35 2.61 -16.64 -8.09
CA ASN A 35 2.50 -16.80 -6.63
C ASN A 35 2.08 -15.51 -5.94
N PHE A 36 2.62 -14.35 -6.36
CA PHE A 36 2.23 -13.05 -5.80
C PHE A 36 0.76 -12.72 -6.06
N ASN A 37 0.27 -12.97 -7.28
CA ASN A 37 -1.13 -12.72 -7.62
C ASN A 37 -2.06 -13.64 -6.82
N GLN A 38 -1.73 -14.94 -6.70
CA GLN A 38 -2.50 -15.87 -5.87
C GLN A 38 -2.51 -15.44 -4.39
N ALA A 39 -1.36 -15.04 -3.85
CA ALA A 39 -1.26 -14.58 -2.48
C ALA A 39 -2.14 -13.34 -2.24
N THR A 40 -2.14 -12.40 -3.17
CA THR A 40 -2.88 -11.14 -3.03
C THR A 40 -4.38 -11.33 -3.16
N SER A 41 -4.84 -12.20 -4.05
CA SER A 41 -6.25 -12.56 -4.17
C SER A 41 -6.77 -13.20 -2.86
N LEU A 42 -5.97 -14.07 -2.23
CA LEU A 42 -6.28 -14.65 -0.91
C LEU A 42 -6.24 -13.64 0.24
N GLU A 43 -5.30 -12.69 0.21
CA GLU A 43 -5.15 -11.65 1.24
C GLU A 43 -6.31 -10.65 1.20
N THR A 44 -6.66 -10.15 0.01
CA THR A 44 -7.62 -9.06 -0.19
C THR A 44 -9.00 -9.39 0.40
N THR A 45 -9.41 -10.66 0.27
CA THR A 45 -10.66 -11.17 0.87
C THR A 45 -10.68 -11.08 2.40
N ASN A 46 -9.53 -11.25 3.06
CA ASN A 46 -9.44 -11.40 4.53
C ASN A 46 -9.03 -10.11 5.26
N ARG A 47 -8.13 -9.30 4.67
CA ARG A 47 -7.50 -8.16 5.35
C ARG A 47 -8.30 -6.86 5.24
N PHE A 48 -8.98 -6.62 4.12
CA PHE A 48 -9.73 -5.37 3.95
C PHE A 48 -10.95 -5.30 4.87
N THR A 49 -11.67 -6.41 5.01
CA THR A 49 -12.81 -6.56 5.93
C THR A 49 -12.41 -6.33 7.39
N SER A 50 -11.21 -6.75 7.80
CA SER A 50 -10.73 -6.60 9.18
C SER A 50 -10.15 -5.22 9.49
N ARG A 51 -9.59 -4.51 8.51
CA ARG A 51 -9.09 -3.13 8.70
C ARG A 51 -10.19 -2.07 8.70
N LEU A 52 -11.22 -2.26 7.89
CA LEU A 52 -12.32 -1.29 7.84
C LEU A 52 -13.29 -1.40 9.01
N GLN A 53 -13.30 -2.53 9.75
CA GLN A 53 -13.97 -2.77 11.04
C GLN A 53 -15.07 -1.76 11.41
N VAL A 54 -16.05 -1.59 10.52
CA VAL A 54 -17.13 -0.65 10.77
C VAL A 54 -18.14 -1.40 11.63
N SER A 55 -18.13 -1.15 12.93
CA SER A 55 -19.16 -1.65 13.83
C SER A 55 -20.52 -1.11 13.37
N GLY A 56 -21.30 -1.94 12.67
CA GLY A 56 -22.66 -1.62 12.22
C GLY A 56 -22.85 -1.16 10.78
N ALA A 57 -21.80 -1.03 9.94
CA ALA A 57 -21.99 -0.80 8.50
C ALA A 57 -21.91 -2.11 7.70
N ALA A 58 -22.70 -2.18 6.63
CA ALA A 58 -22.67 -3.26 5.65
C ALA A 58 -21.24 -3.46 5.13
N THR A 59 -20.84 -4.73 4.95
CA THR A 59 -19.60 -5.16 4.28
C THR A 59 -19.32 -4.25 3.08
N PRO A 60 -18.08 -3.71 2.93
CA PRO A 60 -17.76 -2.84 1.80
C PRO A 60 -18.13 -3.55 0.49
N PRO A 61 -18.75 -2.85 -0.47
CA PRO A 61 -18.94 -3.41 -1.81
C PRO A 61 -17.56 -3.67 -2.43
N ALA A 62 -17.46 -4.66 -3.32
CA ALA A 62 -16.18 -5.08 -3.90
C ALA A 62 -15.45 -3.92 -4.61
N GLU A 63 -16.21 -2.96 -5.16
CA GLU A 63 -15.72 -1.77 -5.82
C GLU A 63 -15.07 -0.76 -4.86
N ALA A 64 -15.42 -0.79 -3.57
CA ALA A 64 -14.82 0.09 -2.55
C ALA A 64 -13.48 -0.44 -2.02
N VAL A 65 -13.11 -1.68 -2.38
CA VAL A 65 -11.88 -2.32 -1.94
C VAL A 65 -10.81 -2.16 -3.03
N PRO A 66 -9.61 -1.64 -2.72
CA PRO A 66 -8.47 -1.70 -3.62
C PRO A 66 -8.19 -3.16 -3.99
N ASP A 67 -8.43 -3.49 -5.25
CA ASP A 67 -8.34 -4.84 -5.78
C ASP A 67 -7.14 -4.95 -6.73
N VAL A 68 -6.17 -5.76 -6.33
CA VAL A 68 -4.94 -5.99 -7.09
C VAL A 68 -5.19 -6.91 -8.28
N ASP A 69 -6.26 -7.71 -8.28
CA ASP A 69 -6.63 -8.58 -9.41
C ASP A 69 -7.06 -7.74 -10.62
N LYS A 70 -7.60 -6.52 -10.40
CA LYS A 70 -7.86 -5.55 -11.47
C LYS A 70 -6.58 -5.01 -12.11
N LEU A 71 -5.46 -5.02 -11.40
CA LEU A 71 -4.18 -4.51 -11.89
C LEU A 71 -3.36 -5.57 -12.64
N PHE A 72 -3.39 -6.82 -12.17
CA PHE A 72 -2.51 -7.89 -12.67
C PHE A 72 -3.25 -9.10 -13.25
N GLY A 73 -4.58 -9.09 -13.25
CA GLY A 73 -5.43 -10.18 -13.74
C GLY A 73 -5.80 -11.20 -12.65
N ILE A 74 -6.77 -12.05 -12.95
CA ILE A 74 -7.27 -13.09 -12.03
C ILE A 74 -6.21 -14.17 -11.88
N ALA A 75 -5.86 -14.46 -10.63
CA ALA A 75 -4.91 -15.52 -10.31
C ALA A 75 -5.49 -16.93 -10.60
N PRO A 76 -4.63 -17.93 -10.89
CA PRO A 76 -5.06 -19.33 -10.95
C PRO A 76 -5.72 -19.79 -9.65
N GLU A 77 -6.60 -20.80 -9.74
CA GLU A 77 -7.33 -21.34 -8.59
C GLU A 77 -6.39 -21.83 -7.48
N ASN A 78 -6.75 -21.56 -6.21
CA ASN A 78 -5.89 -21.84 -5.05
C ASN A 78 -5.60 -23.34 -4.92
N THR A 79 -4.31 -23.67 -4.83
CA THR A 79 -3.79 -25.04 -4.67
C THR A 79 -3.84 -25.57 -3.22
N GLY A 80 -4.53 -24.88 -2.30
CA GLY A 80 -4.61 -25.22 -0.88
C GLY A 80 -3.53 -24.57 -0.01
N GLN A 81 -2.83 -23.57 -0.53
CA GLN A 81 -1.79 -22.82 0.17
C GLN A 81 -2.34 -21.56 0.84
N THR A 82 -1.63 -21.08 1.86
CA THR A 82 -1.90 -19.79 2.50
C THR A 82 -1.25 -18.64 1.73
N ALA A 83 -1.77 -17.41 1.90
CA ALA A 83 -1.19 -16.21 1.30
C ALA A 83 0.29 -15.99 1.73
N GLU A 84 0.62 -16.24 2.99
CA GLU A 84 1.98 -16.11 3.52
C GLU A 84 2.97 -17.06 2.82
N GLU A 85 2.59 -18.33 2.65
CA GLU A 85 3.42 -19.32 1.95
C GLU A 85 3.65 -18.93 0.49
N LEU A 86 2.62 -18.39 -0.17
CA LEU A 86 2.71 -17.94 -1.56
C LEU A 86 3.59 -16.69 -1.68
N TYR A 87 3.47 -15.70 -0.79
CA TYR A 87 4.40 -14.57 -0.77
C TYR A 87 5.85 -14.99 -0.54
N LYS A 88 6.09 -15.95 0.36
CA LYS A 88 7.43 -16.49 0.60
C LYS A 88 8.01 -17.18 -0.64
N LYS A 89 7.19 -17.97 -1.36
CA LYS A 89 7.60 -18.58 -2.63
C LYS A 89 7.91 -17.53 -3.69
N ALA A 90 7.04 -16.53 -3.82
CA ALA A 90 7.26 -15.41 -4.74
C ALA A 90 8.59 -14.70 -4.43
N ASP A 91 8.87 -14.44 -3.15
CA ASP A 91 10.10 -13.79 -2.70
C ASP A 91 11.36 -14.59 -3.09
N GLN A 92 11.33 -15.90 -2.83
CA GLN A 92 12.44 -16.79 -3.17
C GLN A 92 12.70 -16.81 -4.67
N GLN A 93 11.65 -17.02 -5.46
CA GLN A 93 11.76 -17.11 -6.92
C GLN A 93 12.21 -15.81 -7.56
N ILE A 94 11.68 -14.66 -7.11
CA ILE A 94 12.10 -13.36 -7.67
C ILE A 94 13.53 -13.02 -7.26
N THR A 95 13.99 -13.46 -6.08
CA THR A 95 15.39 -13.31 -5.66
C THR A 95 16.31 -14.13 -6.58
N GLU A 96 16.02 -15.41 -6.76
CA GLU A 96 16.80 -16.27 -7.67
C GLU A 96 16.79 -15.75 -9.12
N ALA A 97 15.66 -15.18 -9.58
CA ALA A 97 15.59 -14.56 -10.90
C ALA A 97 16.52 -13.35 -11.00
N LEU A 98 16.58 -12.51 -9.96
CA LEU A 98 17.41 -11.30 -9.91
C LEU A 98 18.91 -11.59 -9.69
N ASP A 99 19.29 -12.76 -9.17
CA ASP A 99 20.70 -13.19 -9.08
C ASP A 99 21.36 -13.35 -10.46
N THR A 100 20.54 -13.53 -11.50
CA THR A 100 20.97 -13.61 -12.90
C THR A 100 20.17 -12.60 -13.73
N PRO A 101 20.50 -11.31 -13.69
CA PRO A 101 19.65 -10.25 -14.25
C PRO A 101 19.70 -10.14 -15.78
N LEU A 102 20.76 -10.65 -16.43
CA LEU A 102 21.00 -10.46 -17.86
C LEU A 102 19.83 -10.95 -18.75
N PRO A 103 19.20 -12.12 -18.50
CA PRO A 103 18.04 -12.54 -19.29
C PRO A 103 16.82 -11.65 -19.09
N LEU A 104 16.57 -11.19 -17.86
CA LEU A 104 15.50 -10.22 -17.59
C LEU A 104 15.76 -8.89 -18.30
N GLN A 105 17.01 -8.44 -18.34
CA GLN A 105 17.39 -7.22 -19.04
C GLN A 105 17.16 -7.34 -20.55
N LYS A 106 17.58 -8.46 -21.16
CA LYS A 106 17.41 -8.71 -22.60
C LYS A 106 15.94 -8.72 -23.05
N GLU A 107 15.05 -9.20 -22.18
CA GLU A 107 13.60 -9.23 -22.43
C GLU A 107 12.87 -7.97 -21.93
N GLY A 108 13.58 -6.95 -21.44
CA GLY A 108 12.95 -5.74 -20.90
C GLY A 108 12.06 -6.00 -19.67
N LYS A 109 12.41 -6.98 -18.82
CA LYS A 109 11.68 -7.37 -17.61
C LYS A 109 12.41 -7.04 -16.31
N LEU A 110 13.63 -6.50 -16.37
CA LEU A 110 14.43 -6.23 -15.18
C LEU A 110 13.73 -5.25 -14.22
N ALA A 111 13.15 -4.17 -14.75
CA ALA A 111 12.40 -3.20 -13.94
C ALA A 111 11.15 -3.83 -13.31
N ASN A 112 10.38 -4.61 -14.08
CA ASN A 112 9.20 -5.33 -13.57
C ASN A 112 9.57 -6.34 -12.48
N ALA A 113 10.72 -7.02 -12.61
CA ALA A 113 11.20 -7.96 -11.61
C ALA A 113 11.58 -7.26 -10.30
N ARG A 114 12.25 -6.09 -10.38
CA ARG A 114 12.53 -5.24 -9.20
C ARG A 114 11.25 -4.71 -8.56
N PHE A 115 10.28 -4.29 -9.38
CA PHE A 115 8.98 -3.87 -8.90
C PHE A 115 8.24 -5.01 -8.18
N LEU A 116 8.22 -6.23 -8.73
CA LEU A 116 7.64 -7.38 -8.06
C LEU A 116 8.34 -7.69 -6.73
N LYS A 117 9.68 -7.61 -6.68
CA LYS A 117 10.44 -7.76 -5.42
C LYS A 117 10.01 -6.72 -4.39
N ALA A 118 9.77 -5.48 -4.81
CA ALA A 118 9.28 -4.40 -3.94
C ALA A 118 7.86 -4.68 -3.41
N LEU A 119 6.95 -5.15 -4.26
CA LEU A 119 5.60 -5.53 -3.85
C LEU A 119 5.61 -6.69 -2.84
N VAL A 120 6.41 -7.74 -3.08
CA VAL A 120 6.53 -8.87 -2.15
C VAL A 120 7.11 -8.41 -0.81
N ALA A 121 8.13 -7.55 -0.84
CA ALA A 121 8.69 -6.97 0.38
C ALA A 121 7.65 -6.15 1.16
N TRP A 122 6.84 -5.34 0.48
CA TRP A 122 5.74 -4.59 1.11
C TRP A 122 4.74 -5.55 1.76
N LYS A 123 4.22 -6.53 1.00
CA LYS A 123 3.21 -7.47 1.49
C LYS A 123 3.69 -8.35 2.64
N THR A 124 4.99 -8.58 2.76
CA THR A 124 5.61 -9.34 3.86
C THR A 124 6.11 -8.45 5.01
N GLY A 125 5.80 -7.16 5.01
CA GLY A 125 6.13 -6.23 6.10
C GLY A 125 7.59 -5.78 6.13
N GLN A 126 8.34 -5.99 5.05
CA GLN A 126 9.74 -5.57 4.92
C GLN A 126 9.82 -4.15 4.32
N ALA A 127 9.40 -3.15 5.10
CA ALA A 127 9.25 -1.76 4.68
C ALA A 127 10.48 -1.18 3.94
N GLU A 128 11.67 -1.29 4.54
CA GLU A 128 12.91 -0.78 3.95
C GLU A 128 13.29 -1.49 2.65
N ALA A 129 13.09 -2.81 2.59
CA ALA A 129 13.35 -3.59 1.38
C ALA A 129 12.35 -3.24 0.27
N ALA A 130 11.09 -2.93 0.61
CA ALA A 130 10.09 -2.48 -0.35
C ALA A 130 10.49 -1.15 -0.98
N ARG A 131 10.84 -0.15 -0.16
CA ARG A 131 11.31 1.17 -0.61
C ARG A 131 12.56 1.07 -1.46
N ALA A 132 13.56 0.29 -1.01
CA ALA A 132 14.81 0.12 -1.74
C ALA A 132 14.60 -0.54 -3.12
N ASN A 133 13.79 -1.61 -3.20
CA ASN A 133 13.52 -2.27 -4.48
C ASN A 133 12.63 -1.42 -5.40
N ALA A 134 11.72 -0.61 -4.85
CA ALA A 134 10.92 0.34 -5.62
C ALA A 134 11.82 1.42 -6.27
N ALA A 135 12.77 1.97 -5.51
CA ALA A 135 13.75 2.92 -6.04
C ALA A 135 14.60 2.29 -7.16
N LEU A 136 15.09 1.05 -6.96
CA LEU A 136 15.80 0.32 -8.01
C LEU A 136 14.93 0.10 -9.25
N ALA A 137 13.66 -0.29 -9.09
CA ALA A 137 12.75 -0.46 -10.22
C ALA A 137 12.57 0.84 -11.02
N LEU A 138 12.42 1.98 -10.33
CA LEU A 138 12.30 3.29 -10.98
C LEU A 138 13.56 3.69 -11.74
N GLU A 139 14.75 3.37 -11.24
CA GLU A 139 16.00 3.59 -12.00
C GLU A 139 16.07 2.71 -13.25
N GLU A 140 15.64 1.45 -13.16
CA GLU A 140 15.61 0.53 -14.30
C GLU A 140 14.58 0.95 -15.36
N PHE A 141 13.41 1.44 -14.95
CA PHE A 141 12.38 1.95 -15.89
C PHE A 141 12.88 3.12 -16.74
N LYS A 142 13.78 3.97 -16.23
CA LYS A 142 14.38 5.08 -17.01
C LYS A 142 15.24 4.58 -18.18
N ASN A 143 15.81 3.39 -18.06
CA ASN A 143 16.72 2.80 -19.04
C ASN A 143 16.02 1.82 -19.99
N GLN A 144 14.71 1.59 -19.79
CA GLN A 144 13.91 0.69 -20.58
C GLN A 144 13.34 1.42 -21.81
N GLU A 145 13.45 0.80 -22.98
CA GLU A 145 12.94 1.38 -24.24
C GLU A 145 11.41 1.53 -24.22
N GLU A 146 10.71 0.53 -23.68
CA GLU A 146 9.26 0.52 -23.48
C GLU A 146 8.93 0.22 -22.01
N PRO A 147 8.96 1.23 -21.12
CA PRO A 147 8.60 1.03 -19.73
C PRO A 147 7.10 0.74 -19.61
N SER A 148 6.73 -0.19 -18.72
CA SER A 148 5.33 -0.44 -18.34
C SER A 148 4.83 0.75 -17.51
N PRO A 149 3.95 1.63 -18.04
CA PRO A 149 3.57 2.82 -17.29
C PRO A 149 2.75 2.47 -16.04
N ARG A 150 2.08 1.30 -16.05
CA ARG A 150 1.38 0.73 -14.90
C ARG A 150 2.36 0.44 -13.77
N ASP A 151 3.38 -0.36 -14.07
CA ASP A 151 4.32 -0.84 -13.06
C ASP A 151 5.25 0.28 -12.60
N GLU A 152 5.59 1.23 -13.46
CA GLU A 152 6.35 2.42 -13.07
C GLU A 152 5.54 3.32 -12.12
N ALA A 153 4.26 3.54 -12.41
CA ALA A 153 3.37 4.29 -11.53
C ALA A 153 3.20 3.58 -10.18
N LEU A 154 2.95 2.27 -10.18
CA LEU A 154 2.82 1.49 -8.95
C LEU A 154 4.14 1.41 -8.17
N ALA A 155 5.30 1.30 -8.83
CA ALA A 155 6.60 1.34 -8.17
C ALA A 155 6.79 2.68 -7.45
N ARG A 156 6.35 3.79 -8.05
CA ARG A 156 6.36 5.12 -7.42
C ARG A 156 5.44 5.22 -6.21
N ALA A 157 4.33 4.47 -6.20
CA ALA A 157 3.38 4.46 -5.09
C ALA A 157 3.82 3.60 -3.89
N ILE A 158 4.78 2.68 -4.05
CA ILE A 158 5.17 1.74 -2.98
C ILE A 158 5.56 2.44 -1.68
N PRO A 159 6.39 3.51 -1.68
CA PRO A 159 6.72 4.22 -0.43
C PRO A 159 5.47 4.71 0.32
N GLY A 160 4.49 5.26 -0.40
CA GLY A 160 3.21 5.68 0.17
C GLY A 160 2.34 4.52 0.67
N LEU A 161 2.32 3.39 -0.03
CA LEU A 161 1.61 2.18 0.43
C LEU A 161 2.21 1.62 1.73
N VAL A 162 3.54 1.64 1.85
CA VAL A 162 4.24 1.27 3.09
C VAL A 162 3.91 2.26 4.20
N ALA A 163 3.94 3.56 3.91
CA ALA A 163 3.60 4.60 4.87
C ALA A 163 2.17 4.44 5.42
N LEU A 164 1.18 4.08 4.58
CA LEU A 164 -0.18 3.80 5.06
C LEU A 164 -0.23 2.65 6.08
N ASP A 165 0.51 1.57 5.85
CA ASP A 165 0.57 0.44 6.78
C ASP A 165 1.23 0.85 8.11
N GLU A 166 2.29 1.66 8.06
CA GLU A 166 2.98 2.19 9.25
C GLU A 166 2.09 3.17 10.04
N VAL A 167 1.42 4.10 9.36
CA VAL A 167 0.45 5.03 9.97
C VAL A 167 -0.67 4.27 10.63
N TYR A 168 -1.25 3.27 9.96
CA TYR A 168 -2.26 2.41 10.56
C TYR A 168 -1.70 1.73 11.82
N ALA A 169 -0.56 1.04 11.73
CA ALA A 169 0.03 0.36 12.88
C ALA A 169 0.33 1.30 14.07
N ALA A 170 0.80 2.52 13.81
CA ALA A 170 1.12 3.51 14.82
C ALA A 170 -0.13 4.08 15.52
N THR A 171 -1.21 4.28 14.77
CA THR A 171 -2.41 4.98 15.27
C THR A 171 -3.43 4.05 15.93
N GLN A 172 -3.51 2.78 15.53
CA GLN A 172 -4.52 1.84 16.07
C GLN A 172 -4.47 1.70 17.60
N PRO A 173 -3.30 1.55 18.26
CA PRO A 173 -3.24 1.49 19.72
C PRO A 173 -3.79 2.76 20.38
N MET A 174 -3.50 3.94 19.83
CA MET A 174 -3.99 5.22 20.36
C MET A 174 -5.50 5.37 20.15
N ILE A 175 -6.01 5.00 18.97
CA ILE A 175 -7.45 4.97 18.68
C ILE A 175 -8.17 4.09 19.71
N GLN A 176 -7.64 2.89 19.99
CA GLN A 176 -8.23 1.99 20.96
C GLN A 176 -8.16 2.58 22.38
N GLN A 177 -7.02 3.15 22.78
CA GLN A 177 -6.86 3.79 24.08
C GLN A 177 -7.85 4.95 24.29
N LEU A 178 -8.04 5.80 23.28
CA LEU A 178 -9.02 6.90 23.33
C LEU A 178 -10.45 6.38 23.45
N LYS A 179 -10.80 5.32 22.72
CA LYS A 179 -12.12 4.65 22.81
C LYS A 179 -12.35 4.08 24.21
N ASP A 180 -11.39 3.35 24.76
CA ASP A 180 -11.50 2.73 26.08
C ASP A 180 -11.61 3.77 27.19
N LYS A 181 -10.91 4.90 27.06
CA LYS A 181 -10.93 6.00 28.04
C LYS A 181 -12.11 6.96 27.87
N ALA A 182 -12.82 6.94 26.74
CA ALA A 182 -13.90 7.88 26.47
C ALA A 182 -15.04 7.80 27.49
N ALA A 183 -15.37 6.60 28.01
CA ALA A 183 -16.43 6.44 29.00
C ALA A 183 -16.07 7.06 30.36
N ASP A 184 -14.80 6.94 30.77
CA ASP A 184 -14.29 7.42 32.05
C ASP A 184 -13.79 8.87 32.00
N ALA A 185 -13.66 9.45 30.80
CA ALA A 185 -13.14 10.79 30.55
C ALA A 185 -13.72 11.90 31.46
N PRO A 186 -15.04 11.94 31.77
CA PRO A 186 -15.59 12.98 32.67
C PRO A 186 -15.08 12.90 34.11
N ASN A 187 -14.56 11.76 34.54
CA ASN A 187 -14.05 11.52 35.90
C ASN A 187 -12.51 11.54 35.97
N MET A 188 -11.83 11.70 34.83
CA MET A 188 -10.37 11.78 34.79
C MET A 188 -9.89 13.10 35.42
N SER A 189 -8.72 13.07 36.06
CA SER A 189 -8.08 14.31 36.49
C SER A 189 -7.72 15.17 35.28
N GLU A 190 -7.79 16.50 35.41
CA GLU A 190 -7.45 17.42 34.33
C GLU A 190 -6.03 17.19 33.80
N THR A 191 -5.08 16.90 34.70
CA THR A 191 -3.69 16.58 34.35
C THR A 191 -3.60 15.33 33.48
N ASP A 192 -4.27 14.24 33.86
CA ASP A 192 -4.21 12.98 33.11
C ASP A 192 -4.93 13.11 31.76
N ALA A 193 -6.06 13.82 31.73
CA ALA A 193 -6.80 14.07 30.51
C ALA A 193 -5.98 14.90 29.52
N LYS A 194 -5.32 15.97 29.99
CA LYS A 194 -4.41 16.77 29.15
C LYS A 194 -3.22 15.95 28.67
N ALA A 195 -2.63 15.11 29.52
CA ALA A 195 -1.49 14.28 29.13
C ALA A 195 -1.86 13.30 28.01
N LEU A 196 -3.00 12.61 28.12
CA LEU A 196 -3.48 11.71 27.08
C LEU A 196 -3.82 12.46 25.78
N PHE A 197 -4.48 13.61 25.89
CA PHE A 197 -4.77 14.46 24.74
C PHE A 197 -3.48 14.89 24.02
N THR A 198 -2.50 15.42 24.76
CA THR A 198 -1.22 15.85 24.20
C THR A 198 -0.50 14.68 23.53
N GLN A 199 -0.43 13.51 24.17
CA GLN A 199 0.19 12.32 23.57
C GLN A 199 -0.48 11.94 22.23
N ALA A 200 -1.81 11.95 22.20
CA ALA A 200 -2.57 11.61 21.01
C ALA A 200 -2.45 12.68 19.91
N ARG A 201 -2.41 13.95 20.28
CA ARG A 201 -2.13 15.07 19.37
C ARG A 201 -0.72 15.00 18.78
N ASP A 202 0.30 14.77 19.60
CA ASP A 202 1.69 14.69 19.14
C ASP A 202 1.84 13.54 18.14
N LEU A 203 1.21 12.39 18.41
CA LEU A 203 1.13 11.29 17.46
C LEU A 203 0.41 11.71 16.17
N TYR A 204 -0.74 12.37 16.27
CA TYR A 204 -1.49 12.86 15.11
C TYR A 204 -0.63 13.77 14.23
N ASP A 205 0.04 14.75 14.83
CA ASP A 205 0.88 15.70 14.11
C ASP A 205 2.09 15.00 13.43
N ASP A 206 2.70 14.01 14.07
CA ASP A 206 3.81 13.24 13.52
C ASP A 206 3.40 12.34 12.33
N VAL A 207 2.31 11.59 12.46
CA VAL A 207 1.93 10.55 11.48
C VAL A 207 0.92 11.01 10.43
N ILE A 208 0.19 12.10 10.68
CA ILE A 208 -0.80 12.64 9.73
C ILE A 208 -0.26 13.88 9.02
N ASN A 209 0.17 14.89 9.79
CA ASN A 209 0.42 16.24 9.27
C ASN A 209 1.86 16.46 8.77
N THR A 210 2.84 15.79 9.39
CA THR A 210 4.24 15.96 9.00
C THR A 210 4.48 15.37 7.62
N SER A 211 5.15 16.10 6.72
CA SER A 211 5.51 15.58 5.39
C SER A 211 6.81 14.77 5.45
N ASN A 212 6.73 13.51 5.88
CA ASN A 212 7.84 12.56 5.93
C ASN A 212 7.48 11.21 5.30
N LEU A 213 8.44 10.28 5.14
CA LEU A 213 8.20 9.02 4.43
C LEU A 213 7.30 8.00 5.16
N ASN A 214 6.96 8.25 6.42
CA ASN A 214 6.16 7.37 7.29
C ASN A 214 4.85 8.04 7.71
N SER A 215 4.39 9.03 6.94
CA SER A 215 3.24 9.87 7.26
C SER A 215 2.15 9.79 6.19
N LEU A 216 0.91 10.13 6.55
CA LEU A 216 -0.19 10.21 5.60
C LEU A 216 0.02 11.33 4.56
N ALA A 217 0.53 12.48 4.97
CA ALA A 217 0.87 13.57 4.05
C ALA A 217 1.93 13.14 3.01
N GLY A 218 2.97 12.43 3.45
CA GLY A 218 3.97 11.85 2.55
C GLY A 218 3.37 10.81 1.60
N ALA A 219 2.54 9.90 2.13
CA ALA A 219 1.85 8.90 1.32
C ALA A 219 0.99 9.51 0.21
N LYS A 220 0.24 10.58 0.53
CA LYS A 220 -0.56 11.33 -0.43
C LYS A 220 0.31 11.92 -1.55
N ALA A 221 1.46 12.51 -1.22
CA ALA A 221 2.37 13.06 -2.21
C ALA A 221 2.91 11.96 -3.16
N ASP A 222 3.23 10.78 -2.63
CA ASP A 222 3.66 9.63 -3.45
C ASP A 222 2.52 9.14 -4.37
N PHE A 223 1.29 9.10 -3.88
CA PHE A 223 0.12 8.71 -4.69
C PHE A 223 -0.20 9.74 -5.77
N GLU A 224 -0.17 11.03 -5.46
CA GLU A 224 -0.35 12.11 -6.44
C GLU A 224 0.69 11.99 -7.57
N ALA A 225 1.97 11.77 -7.20
CA ALA A 225 3.04 11.56 -8.17
C ALA A 225 2.85 10.28 -9.01
N ALA A 226 2.40 9.20 -8.39
CA ALA A 226 2.11 7.93 -9.07
C ALA A 226 0.90 8.04 -10.02
N MET A 227 -0.18 8.69 -9.61
CA MET A 227 -1.38 8.92 -10.43
C MET A 227 -1.05 9.79 -11.66
N MET A 228 -0.24 10.84 -11.49
CA MET A 228 0.26 11.63 -12.63
C MET A 228 1.06 10.75 -13.61
N LYS A 229 1.89 9.82 -13.11
CA LYS A 229 2.67 8.91 -13.94
C LYS A 229 1.81 7.85 -14.65
N ALA A 230 0.72 7.41 -14.02
CA ALA A 230 -0.21 6.44 -14.59
C ALA A 230 -0.94 6.94 -15.84
N GLY A 231 -1.07 8.26 -16.02
CA GLY A 231 -1.66 8.87 -17.21
C GLY A 231 -3.14 8.54 -17.35
N ASN A 232 -3.51 7.74 -18.35
CA ASN A 232 -4.90 7.35 -18.63
C ASN A 232 -5.30 5.98 -18.05
N GLN A 233 -4.43 5.34 -17.27
CA GLN A 233 -4.71 4.03 -16.67
C GLN A 233 -5.63 4.15 -15.46
N LYS A 234 -6.94 4.16 -15.72
CA LYS A 234 -7.98 4.38 -14.72
C LYS A 234 -7.93 3.36 -13.58
N GLU A 235 -7.52 2.12 -13.85
CA GLU A 235 -7.43 1.06 -12.85
C GLU A 235 -6.37 1.37 -11.79
N VAL A 236 -5.20 1.86 -12.21
CA VAL A 236 -4.12 2.29 -11.29
C VAL A 236 -4.58 3.50 -10.48
N ILE A 237 -5.17 4.50 -11.14
CA ILE A 237 -5.63 5.71 -10.45
C ILE A 237 -6.72 5.36 -9.44
N THR A 238 -7.70 4.54 -9.83
CA THR A 238 -8.76 4.07 -8.93
C THR A 238 -8.18 3.30 -7.75
N TYR A 239 -7.24 2.38 -7.98
CA TYR A 239 -6.59 1.63 -6.91
C TYR A 239 -5.91 2.56 -5.90
N LEU A 240 -5.11 3.52 -6.38
CA LEU A 240 -4.40 4.48 -5.51
C LEU A 240 -5.37 5.41 -4.77
N GLN A 241 -6.45 5.84 -5.42
CA GLN A 241 -7.48 6.64 -4.77
C GLN A 241 -8.16 5.86 -3.63
N LEU A 242 -8.49 4.59 -3.83
CA LEU A 242 -9.07 3.75 -2.79
C LEU A 242 -8.09 3.50 -1.63
N CYS A 243 -6.78 3.42 -1.90
CA CYS A 243 -5.76 3.39 -0.85
C CYS A 243 -5.73 4.72 -0.06
N GLU A 244 -5.79 5.86 -0.73
CA GLU A 244 -5.88 7.17 -0.06
C GLU A 244 -7.13 7.27 0.83
N MET A 245 -8.28 6.79 0.36
CA MET A 245 -9.52 6.75 1.15
C MET A 245 -9.37 5.94 2.44
N ALA A 246 -8.67 4.80 2.38
CA ALA A 246 -8.38 4.01 3.57
C ALA A 246 -7.48 4.78 4.56
N GLY A 247 -6.51 5.54 4.06
CA GLY A 247 -5.69 6.45 4.87
C GLY A 247 -6.51 7.56 5.54
N LEU A 248 -7.42 8.19 4.79
CA LEU A 248 -8.34 9.20 5.32
C LEU A 248 -9.26 8.63 6.41
N LYS A 249 -9.74 7.40 6.25
CA LYS A 249 -10.55 6.74 7.28
C LYS A 249 -9.79 6.56 8.59
N ASN A 250 -8.51 6.20 8.50
CA ASN A 250 -7.66 6.08 9.67
C ASN A 250 -7.38 7.45 10.34
N GLN A 251 -7.17 8.50 9.54
CA GLN A 251 -7.08 9.88 10.03
C GLN A 251 -8.36 10.30 10.79
N PHE A 252 -9.54 10.02 10.20
CA PHE A 252 -10.82 10.31 10.81
C PHE A 252 -11.04 9.57 12.13
N ASP A 253 -10.70 8.29 12.20
CA ASP A 253 -10.87 7.50 13.43
C ASP A 253 -10.02 8.04 14.57
N LEU A 254 -8.79 8.48 14.29
CA LEU A 254 -7.93 9.10 15.30
C LEU A 254 -8.45 10.49 15.70
N TRP A 255 -8.78 11.36 14.73
CA TRP A 255 -9.31 12.70 15.01
C TRP A 255 -10.63 12.63 15.78
N SER A 256 -11.57 11.78 15.37
CA SER A 256 -12.86 11.63 16.03
C SER A 256 -12.71 11.04 17.44
N GLY A 257 -11.76 10.13 17.65
CA GLY A 257 -11.40 9.63 18.98
C GLY A 257 -10.89 10.75 19.89
N LEU A 258 -9.98 11.58 19.36
CA LEU A 258 -9.42 12.76 20.03
C LEU A 258 -10.49 13.80 20.40
N ASP A 259 -11.30 14.21 19.43
CA ASP A 259 -12.35 15.22 19.63
C ASP A 259 -13.42 14.73 20.61
N ASN A 260 -13.87 13.47 20.49
CA ASN A 260 -14.82 12.90 21.44
C ASN A 260 -14.25 12.81 22.86
N PHE A 261 -13.00 12.39 23.00
CA PHE A 261 -12.32 12.35 24.29
C PHE A 261 -12.22 13.76 24.90
N ALA A 262 -11.74 14.74 24.13
CA ALA A 262 -11.58 16.12 24.58
C ALA A 262 -12.92 16.78 24.97
N LYS A 263 -14.01 16.49 24.25
CA LYS A 263 -15.37 16.93 24.59
C LYS A 263 -15.82 16.34 25.94
N ARG A 264 -15.64 15.03 26.13
CA ARG A 264 -16.09 14.32 27.35
C ARG A 264 -15.26 14.66 28.58
N ALA A 265 -13.97 14.93 28.41
CA ALA A 265 -13.08 15.35 29.48
C ALA A 265 -13.18 16.84 29.84
N GLY A 266 -14.07 17.62 29.19
CA GLY A 266 -14.21 19.07 29.40
C GLY A 266 -13.12 19.93 28.74
N LEU A 267 -12.04 19.32 28.26
CA LEU A 267 -10.88 20.02 27.67
C LEU A 267 -11.25 20.95 26.51
N LYS A 268 -12.15 20.52 25.61
CA LYS A 268 -12.55 21.35 24.45
C LYS A 268 -13.33 22.60 24.89
N ALA A 269 -14.13 22.51 25.95
CA ALA A 269 -14.89 23.65 26.46
C ALA A 269 -13.98 24.62 27.23
N ASP A 270 -13.09 24.07 28.07
CA ASP A 270 -12.31 24.83 29.05
C ASP A 270 -11.01 25.40 28.48
N ASN A 271 -10.49 24.83 27.38
CA ASN A 271 -9.22 25.25 26.77
C ASN A 271 -9.42 25.74 25.32
N PRO A 272 -9.37 27.06 25.07
CA PRO A 272 -9.50 27.64 23.73
C PRO A 272 -8.47 27.14 22.72
N ASP A 273 -7.23 26.84 23.13
CA ASP A 273 -6.18 26.38 22.22
C ASP A 273 -6.45 24.96 21.74
N ILE A 274 -6.91 24.08 22.64
CA ILE A 274 -7.33 22.71 22.28
C ILE A 274 -8.49 22.75 21.29
N ARG A 275 -9.50 23.59 21.57
CA ARG A 275 -10.64 23.77 20.68
C ARG A 275 -10.21 24.30 19.31
N SER A 276 -9.41 25.37 19.28
CA SER A 276 -8.94 25.95 18.03
C SER A 276 -8.16 24.95 17.19
N TRP A 277 -7.30 24.12 17.83
CA TRP A 277 -6.58 23.07 17.12
C TRP A 277 -7.53 22.00 16.56
N LEU A 278 -8.46 21.48 17.37
CA LEU A 278 -9.43 20.47 16.92
C LEU A 278 -10.29 20.95 15.76
N ASP A 279 -10.77 22.19 15.83
CA ASP A 279 -11.63 22.79 14.80
C ASP A 279 -10.82 23.04 13.50
N THR A 280 -9.56 23.47 13.60
CA THR A 280 -8.67 23.62 12.44
C THR A 280 -8.37 22.28 11.76
N GLU A 281 -8.14 21.22 12.54
CA GLU A 281 -7.89 19.89 11.99
C GLU A 281 -9.16 19.26 11.39
N GLU A 282 -10.34 19.59 11.91
CA GLU A 282 -11.63 19.21 11.31
C GLU A 282 -11.79 19.83 9.93
N GLU A 283 -11.58 21.15 9.80
CA GLU A 283 -11.62 21.85 8.51
C GLU A 283 -10.63 21.24 7.51
N ARG A 284 -9.38 21.01 7.92
CA ARG A 284 -8.36 20.38 7.06
C ARG A 284 -8.76 18.96 6.65
N TYR A 285 -9.35 18.17 7.55
CA TYR A 285 -9.83 16.84 7.23
C TYR A 285 -10.95 16.89 6.17
N LEU A 286 -11.93 17.78 6.33
CA LEU A 286 -13.05 17.92 5.41
C LEU A 286 -12.59 18.35 4.01
N GLU A 287 -11.66 19.31 3.92
CA GLU A 287 -11.05 19.70 2.63
C GLU A 287 -10.36 18.52 1.93
N ASN A 288 -9.64 17.70 2.70
CA ASN A 288 -8.98 16.50 2.18
C ASN A 288 -9.98 15.43 1.74
N LYS A 289 -11.04 15.20 2.51
CA LYS A 289 -12.14 14.28 2.19
C LYS A 289 -12.80 14.70 0.88
N ASP A 290 -13.22 15.96 0.76
CA ASP A 290 -13.92 16.47 -0.41
C ASP A 290 -13.05 16.34 -1.66
N ARG A 291 -11.78 16.71 -1.57
CA ARG A 291 -10.81 16.55 -2.67
C ARG A 291 -10.68 15.10 -3.11
N ALA A 292 -10.53 14.18 -2.17
CA ALA A 292 -10.38 12.76 -2.49
C ALA A 292 -11.66 12.18 -3.11
N LEU A 293 -12.84 12.55 -2.59
CA LEU A 293 -14.12 12.11 -3.15
C LEU A 293 -14.33 12.67 -4.56
N ASP A 294 -13.93 13.93 -4.77
CA ASP A 294 -13.93 14.56 -6.09
C ASP A 294 -13.00 13.84 -7.06
N GLN A 295 -11.84 13.34 -6.62
CA GLN A 295 -10.98 12.54 -7.49
C GLN A 295 -11.59 11.15 -7.75
N LEU A 296 -12.17 10.52 -6.72
CA LEU A 296 -12.80 9.21 -6.85
C LEU A 296 -13.96 9.25 -7.85
N LYS A 297 -14.82 10.27 -7.81
CA LYS A 297 -15.98 10.38 -8.72
C LYS A 297 -15.57 10.47 -10.20
N GLU A 298 -14.38 11.01 -10.49
CA GLU A 298 -13.90 11.16 -11.88
C GLU A 298 -13.35 9.84 -12.44
N VAL A 299 -12.89 8.94 -11.58
CA VAL A 299 -12.20 7.71 -12.00
C VAL A 299 -13.10 6.48 -11.97
N VAL A 300 -14.14 6.47 -11.14
CA VAL A 300 -15.11 5.37 -11.06
C VAL A 300 -16.26 5.52 -12.05
N GLU A 301 -16.72 4.42 -12.62
CA GLU A 301 -17.86 4.43 -13.55
C GLU A 301 -19.15 4.83 -12.83
N GLY A 302 -19.92 5.76 -13.42
CA GLY A 302 -21.13 6.31 -12.81
C GLY A 302 -20.88 7.40 -11.75
N GLY A 303 -19.63 7.75 -11.47
CA GLY A 303 -19.27 8.84 -10.56
C GLY A 303 -19.93 8.71 -9.19
N THR A 304 -20.77 9.68 -8.82
CA THR A 304 -21.42 9.71 -7.50
C THR A 304 -22.45 8.60 -7.27
N SER A 305 -22.91 7.91 -8.33
CA SER A 305 -23.79 6.75 -8.19
C SER A 305 -23.03 5.42 -8.04
N ASN A 306 -21.70 5.44 -8.12
CA ASN A 306 -20.88 4.25 -7.98
C ASN A 306 -20.93 3.72 -6.52
N PRO A 307 -21.03 2.39 -6.31
CA PRO A 307 -21.01 1.81 -4.96
C PRO A 307 -19.78 2.20 -4.12
N ALA A 308 -18.61 2.33 -4.75
CA ALA A 308 -17.38 2.75 -4.07
C ALA A 308 -17.50 4.19 -3.55
N TYR A 309 -17.97 5.12 -4.39
CA TYR A 309 -18.17 6.52 -4.01
C TYR A 309 -19.15 6.62 -2.83
N LEU A 310 -20.33 6.01 -2.97
CA LEU A 310 -21.37 6.04 -1.94
C LEU A 310 -20.90 5.42 -0.62
N TYR A 311 -20.07 4.38 -0.69
CA TYR A 311 -19.49 3.76 0.50
C TYR A 311 -18.56 4.73 1.23
N TRP A 312 -17.58 5.31 0.51
CA TRP A 312 -16.58 6.20 1.10
C TRP A 312 -17.17 7.51 1.60
N ASP A 313 -18.09 8.13 0.85
CA ASP A 313 -18.79 9.36 1.26
C ASP A 313 -19.55 9.18 2.58
N ARG A 314 -20.08 7.98 2.82
CA ARG A 314 -20.84 7.64 4.03
C ARG A 314 -19.96 7.40 5.26
N ILE A 315 -18.77 6.82 5.09
CA ILE A 315 -17.94 6.36 6.23
C ILE A 315 -16.79 7.32 6.59
N LEU A 316 -16.52 8.29 5.73
CA LEU A 316 -15.62 9.43 5.96
C LEU A 316 -16.41 10.64 6.44
#